data_AF-A0AA92UMP8-F1
#
_entry.id   AF-A0AA92UMP8-F1
#
_cell.length_a   1.000
_cell.length_b   1.000
_cell.length_c   1.000
_cell.angle_alpha   90.00
_cell.angle_beta   90.00
_cell.angle_gamma   90.00
#
_symmetry.space_group_name_H-M   'P 1'
#
loop_
_entity.id
_entity.type
_entity.pdbx_description
1 polymer ?
#
loop_
_entity_poly.entity_id
_entity_poly.type
_entity_poly.pdbx_seq_one_letter_code
_entity_poly.pdbx_strand_id
1 'polypeptide(L)'
;MKKMIYAFIAVWMGITACTPSVENPTMVNRKPSIYPDYIGVTIPADIAPMNFNIKGDTVDVVDVVAKGSKGGELHVCGEWADFDVKDWHQLTEQNVGGTISFTVCTRKDGKWKQYQDFQMMVSPYRLEDYGLTYRRIAPGYEVGGNIGIYQRDIHTFDETAIMTETALPGRCFNCHTANRTDARQLTCQIRGEGGGTLIMKDGKQQWIDTKTDSTKLPEAMPTGIRKAIMWLMLPMPFTSVSSWELTSR
;
A
#
# COMPACT_ATOMS: atom_id res chain seq x y z
N MET A 1 50.16 -8.12 8.91
CA MET A 1 49.04 -7.17 8.66
C MET A 1 48.56 -7.20 7.21
N LYS A 2 49.40 -6.97 6.19
CA LYS A 2 48.97 -7.00 4.77
C LYS A 2 48.37 -8.34 4.31
N LYS A 3 48.88 -9.49 4.77
CA LYS A 3 48.33 -10.82 4.46
C LYS A 3 46.92 -11.08 5.04
N MET A 4 46.57 -10.45 6.18
CA MET A 4 45.22 -10.55 6.76
C MET A 4 44.21 -9.68 6.02
N ILE A 5 44.65 -8.54 5.46
CA ILE A 5 43.82 -7.66 4.63
C ILE A 5 43.42 -8.35 3.32
N TYR A 6 44.35 -9.06 2.68
CA TYR A 6 44.04 -9.83 1.46
C TYR A 6 43.08 -11.01 1.72
N ALA A 7 43.15 -11.64 2.91
CA ALA A 7 42.21 -12.68 3.29
C ALA A 7 40.78 -12.13 3.51
N PHE A 8 40.65 -10.94 4.09
CA PHE A 8 39.34 -10.28 4.26
C PHE A 8 38.71 -9.86 2.93
N ILE A 9 39.50 -9.37 1.96
CA ILE A 9 39.01 -9.01 0.62
C ILE A 9 38.56 -10.25 -0.16
N ALA A 10 39.27 -11.39 -0.03
CA ALA A 10 38.89 -12.64 -0.68
C ALA A 10 37.60 -13.25 -0.10
N VAL A 11 37.36 -13.11 1.20
CA VAL A 11 36.09 -13.54 1.84
C VAL A 11 34.92 -12.64 1.44
N TRP A 12 35.17 -11.35 1.16
CA TRP A 12 34.14 -10.42 0.70
C TRP A 12 33.74 -10.61 -0.78
N MET A 13 34.62 -11.18 -1.61
CA MET A 13 34.31 -11.57 -3.00
C MET A 13 33.49 -12.87 -3.12
N GLY A 14 33.26 -13.59 -2.01
CA GLY A 14 32.60 -14.90 -2.01
C GLY A 14 31.07 -14.90 -1.88
N ILE A 15 30.43 -13.74 -1.74
CA ILE A 15 28.96 -13.64 -1.67
C ILE A 15 28.41 -13.20 -3.03
N THR A 16 28.75 -13.91 -4.08
CA THR A 16 27.93 -13.87 -5.30
C THR A 16 26.67 -14.64 -4.98
N ALA A 17 25.60 -13.93 -4.60
CA ALA A 17 24.27 -14.51 -4.60
C ALA A 17 24.00 -15.00 -6.02
N CYS A 18 24.07 -16.31 -6.25
CA CYS A 18 23.69 -16.90 -7.51
C CYS A 18 22.18 -16.69 -7.68
N THR A 19 21.80 -15.68 -8.45
CA THR A 19 20.42 -15.51 -8.90
C THR A 19 20.08 -16.75 -9.73
N PRO A 20 19.10 -17.57 -9.33
CA PRO A 20 18.78 -18.78 -10.07
C PRO A 20 18.26 -18.40 -11.45
N SER A 21 18.93 -18.86 -12.50
CA SER A 21 18.49 -18.65 -13.87
C SER A 21 17.30 -19.53 -14.22
N VAL A 22 16.38 -19.01 -15.02
CA VAL A 22 15.28 -19.80 -15.58
C VAL A 22 15.84 -20.84 -16.54
N GLU A 23 15.66 -22.12 -16.21
CA GLU A 23 16.17 -23.25 -16.99
C GLU A 23 15.01 -24.08 -17.54
N ASN A 24 14.92 -24.19 -18.87
CA ASN A 24 13.94 -25.03 -19.59
C ASN A 24 12.52 -25.00 -18.99
N PRO A 25 11.88 -23.81 -18.92
CA PRO A 25 10.60 -23.67 -18.25
C PRO A 25 9.50 -24.46 -18.97
N THR A 26 8.64 -25.12 -18.20
CA THR A 26 7.42 -25.70 -18.75
C THR A 26 6.44 -24.58 -19.07
N MET A 27 6.07 -24.45 -20.34
CA MET A 27 5.10 -23.44 -20.77
C MET A 27 3.71 -23.76 -20.24
N VAL A 28 3.09 -22.80 -19.58
CA VAL A 28 1.72 -22.89 -19.08
C VAL A 28 0.84 -22.01 -19.96
N ASN A 29 -0.15 -22.61 -20.63
CA ASN A 29 -1.06 -21.91 -21.54
C ASN A 29 -2.15 -21.11 -20.79
N ARG A 30 -1.75 -20.29 -19.82
CA ARG A 30 -2.61 -19.33 -19.10
C ARG A 30 -1.75 -18.20 -18.54
N LYS A 31 -2.35 -17.04 -18.30
CA LYS A 31 -1.73 -15.93 -17.56
C LYS A 31 -1.45 -16.32 -16.10
N PRO A 32 -0.44 -15.72 -15.45
CA PRO A 32 -0.20 -15.97 -14.02
C PRO A 32 -1.38 -15.46 -13.19
N SER A 33 -1.66 -16.09 -12.06
CA SER A 33 -2.60 -15.56 -11.07
C SER A 33 -1.79 -14.74 -10.07
N ILE A 34 -1.97 -13.42 -10.07
CA ILE A 34 -1.15 -12.50 -9.26
C ILE A 34 -1.97 -11.69 -8.25
N TYR A 35 -1.31 -11.25 -7.18
CA TYR A 35 -1.85 -10.31 -6.19
C TYR A 35 -0.87 -9.18 -5.88
N PRO A 36 -1.29 -7.90 -5.96
CA PRO A 36 -2.56 -7.45 -6.53
C PRO A 36 -2.71 -7.80 -8.01
N ASP A 37 -3.93 -7.75 -8.55
CA ASP A 37 -4.17 -8.08 -9.96
C ASP A 37 -3.91 -6.86 -10.85
N TYR A 38 -2.75 -6.87 -11.50
CA TYR A 38 -2.29 -5.82 -12.41
C TYR A 38 -2.37 -6.19 -13.88
N ILE A 39 -3.03 -7.30 -14.22
CA ILE A 39 -3.11 -7.75 -15.61
C ILE A 39 -4.00 -6.81 -16.42
N GLY A 40 -3.41 -6.11 -17.39
CA GLY A 40 -4.13 -5.22 -18.30
C GLY A 40 -4.54 -3.89 -17.68
N VAL A 41 -3.98 -3.50 -16.53
CA VAL A 41 -4.28 -2.20 -15.92
C VAL A 41 -3.55 -1.06 -16.64
N THR A 42 -4.06 0.16 -16.47
CA THR A 42 -3.38 1.39 -16.89
C THR A 42 -2.81 2.10 -15.68
N ILE A 43 -1.53 2.45 -15.73
CA ILE A 43 -0.80 3.12 -14.66
C ILE A 43 -0.25 4.46 -15.10
N PRO A 44 -0.20 5.47 -14.22
CA PRO A 44 0.61 6.67 -14.42
C PRO A 44 2.10 6.33 -14.46
N ALA A 45 2.89 7.17 -15.15
CA ALA A 45 4.33 6.92 -15.28
C ALA A 45 5.10 7.10 -13.97
N ASP A 46 4.54 7.85 -13.03
CA ASP A 46 5.12 8.19 -11.74
C ASP A 46 4.53 7.38 -10.59
N ILE A 47 3.74 6.34 -10.84
CA ILE A 47 3.19 5.50 -9.78
C ILE A 47 4.29 4.62 -9.16
N ALA A 48 4.17 4.34 -7.85
CA ALA A 48 4.99 3.37 -7.16
C ALA A 48 5.06 2.03 -7.89
N PRO A 49 6.17 1.29 -7.75
CA PRO A 49 6.36 -0.02 -8.36
C PRO A 49 5.16 -0.95 -8.22
N MET A 50 4.79 -1.58 -9.34
CA MET A 50 3.69 -2.54 -9.38
C MET A 50 4.16 -3.91 -8.90
N ASN A 51 4.58 -3.97 -7.63
CA ASN A 51 5.06 -5.17 -6.98
C ASN A 51 3.91 -6.16 -6.77
N PHE A 52 4.14 -7.43 -7.10
CA PHE A 52 3.10 -8.46 -7.02
C PHE A 52 3.65 -9.80 -6.58
N ASN A 53 2.76 -10.59 -5.99
CA ASN A 53 3.02 -11.96 -5.58
C ASN A 53 2.20 -12.94 -6.43
N ILE A 54 2.59 -14.22 -6.47
CA ILE A 54 1.84 -15.28 -7.15
C ILE A 54 0.76 -15.80 -6.20
N LYS A 55 -0.49 -15.77 -6.63
CA LYS A 55 -1.62 -16.36 -5.88
C LYS A 55 -1.58 -17.89 -5.97
N GLY A 56 -1.80 -18.54 -4.84
CA GLY A 56 -1.98 -20.00 -4.76
C GLY A 56 -0.88 -20.66 -3.95
N ASP A 57 -0.46 -21.86 -4.38
CA ASP A 57 0.59 -22.62 -3.73
C ASP A 57 1.90 -21.83 -3.62
N THR A 58 2.61 -22.04 -2.51
CA THR A 58 3.96 -21.51 -2.28
C THR A 58 4.88 -21.91 -3.44
N VAL A 59 5.52 -20.91 -4.03
CA VAL A 59 6.58 -21.04 -5.04
C VAL A 59 7.91 -20.70 -4.38
N ASP A 60 8.99 -21.34 -4.83
CA ASP A 60 10.33 -21.12 -4.28
C ASP A 60 10.93 -19.80 -4.79
N VAL A 61 10.64 -19.46 -6.04
CA VAL A 61 11.19 -18.29 -6.74
C VAL A 61 10.17 -17.77 -7.75
N VAL A 62 10.07 -16.45 -7.83
CA VAL A 62 9.39 -15.68 -8.87
C VAL A 62 10.46 -14.93 -9.66
N ASP A 63 10.47 -15.13 -10.97
CA ASP A 63 11.37 -14.47 -11.92
C ASP A 63 10.52 -13.69 -12.93
N VAL A 64 10.78 -12.39 -13.06
CA VAL A 64 9.97 -11.49 -13.88
C VAL A 64 10.85 -10.59 -14.73
N VAL A 65 10.57 -10.58 -16.03
CA VAL A 65 11.12 -9.62 -16.98
C VAL A 65 10.01 -8.66 -17.41
N ALA A 66 10.23 -7.36 -17.17
CA ALA A 66 9.33 -6.28 -17.56
C ALA A 66 9.97 -5.47 -18.69
N LYS A 67 9.36 -5.46 -19.88
CA LYS A 67 9.92 -4.86 -21.09
C LYS A 67 9.03 -3.76 -21.66
N GLY A 68 9.61 -2.58 -21.84
CA GLY A 68 8.92 -1.43 -22.41
C GLY A 68 8.78 -1.51 -23.93
N SER A 69 7.60 -1.17 -24.44
CA SER A 69 7.31 -1.04 -25.88
C SER A 69 8.15 0.03 -26.60
N LYS A 70 8.62 1.05 -25.87
CA LYS A 70 9.45 2.15 -26.38
C LYS A 70 10.94 2.00 -26.00
N GLY A 71 11.29 0.94 -25.26
CA GLY A 71 12.63 0.69 -24.76
C GLY A 71 12.65 0.48 -23.24
N GLY A 72 13.82 0.06 -22.73
CA GLY A 72 14.01 -0.28 -21.33
C GLY A 72 13.52 -1.69 -20.99
N GLU A 73 14.20 -2.31 -20.03
CA GLU A 73 13.88 -3.64 -19.51
C GLU A 73 14.32 -3.72 -18.06
N LEU A 74 13.49 -4.32 -17.20
CA LEU A 74 13.81 -4.63 -15.82
C LEU A 74 13.71 -6.14 -15.63
N HIS A 75 14.62 -6.69 -14.84
CA HIS A 75 14.63 -8.09 -14.45
C HIS A 75 14.70 -8.17 -12.93
N VAL A 76 13.75 -8.89 -12.33
CA VAL A 76 13.68 -9.13 -10.88
C VAL A 76 13.51 -10.62 -10.61
N CYS A 77 14.17 -11.11 -9.58
CA CYS A 77 14.15 -12.52 -9.20
C CYS A 77 14.19 -12.63 -7.67
N GLY A 78 13.18 -13.26 -7.07
CA GLY A 78 13.04 -13.30 -5.61
C GLY A 78 11.83 -14.11 -5.15
N GLU A 79 11.39 -13.87 -3.91
CA GLU A 79 10.17 -14.50 -3.36
C GLU A 79 8.89 -13.96 -4.03
N TRP A 80 8.93 -12.71 -4.47
CA TRP A 80 7.87 -12.03 -5.21
C TRP A 80 8.50 -11.07 -6.25
N ALA A 81 7.67 -10.45 -7.08
CA ALA A 81 8.13 -9.39 -7.98
C ALA A 81 8.29 -8.09 -7.17
N ASP A 82 9.54 -7.67 -6.97
CA ASP A 82 9.91 -6.44 -6.26
C ASP A 82 10.81 -5.59 -7.16
N PHE A 83 10.28 -4.48 -7.68
CA PHE A 83 11.02 -3.58 -8.55
C PHE A 83 11.54 -2.39 -7.75
N ASP A 84 12.80 -2.03 -7.97
CA ASP A 84 13.36 -0.80 -7.42
C ASP A 84 12.59 0.42 -7.92
N VAL A 85 12.29 1.34 -7.01
CA VAL A 85 11.46 2.53 -7.29
C VAL A 85 12.06 3.40 -8.39
N LYS A 86 13.39 3.58 -8.38
CA LYS A 86 14.06 4.46 -9.35
C LYS A 86 14.08 3.81 -10.73
N ASP A 87 14.44 2.54 -10.80
CA ASP A 87 14.51 1.80 -12.06
C ASP A 87 13.12 1.63 -12.67
N TRP A 88 12.11 1.39 -11.82
CA TRP A 88 10.70 1.36 -12.21
C TRP A 88 10.25 2.68 -12.85
N HIS A 89 10.47 3.80 -12.15
CA HIS A 89 10.12 5.12 -12.68
C HIS A 89 10.84 5.44 -13.99
N GLN A 90 12.09 5.02 -14.14
CA GLN A 90 12.81 5.18 -15.40
C GLN A 90 12.15 4.39 -16.52
N LEU A 91 11.76 3.12 -16.27
CA LEU A 91 11.08 2.30 -17.26
C LEU A 91 9.72 2.89 -17.65
N THR A 92 8.90 3.27 -16.69
CA THR A 92 7.56 3.81 -16.95
C THR A 92 7.61 5.17 -17.63
N GLU A 93 8.52 6.06 -17.22
CA GLU A 93 8.73 7.37 -17.85
C GLU A 93 9.14 7.25 -19.32
N GLN A 94 10.04 6.32 -19.65
CA GLN A 94 10.42 6.06 -21.04
C GLN A 94 9.26 5.52 -21.90
N ASN A 95 8.24 4.94 -21.25
CA ASN A 95 7.14 4.25 -21.89
C ASN A 95 5.79 4.98 -21.79
N VAL A 96 5.75 6.26 -21.39
CA VAL A 96 4.54 7.10 -21.35
C VAL A 96 3.72 6.98 -22.65
N GLY A 97 2.44 6.64 -22.54
CA GLY A 97 1.54 6.42 -23.69
C GLY A 97 1.81 5.12 -24.48
N GLY A 98 2.64 4.22 -23.94
CA GLY A 98 2.93 2.90 -24.49
C GLY A 98 2.49 1.78 -23.55
N THR A 99 3.14 0.61 -23.68
CA THR A 99 2.89 -0.57 -22.84
C THR A 99 4.18 -1.13 -22.25
N ILE A 100 4.04 -1.87 -21.16
CA ILE A 100 5.08 -2.70 -20.55
C ILE A 100 4.57 -4.15 -20.58
N SER A 101 5.34 -5.03 -21.21
CA SER A 101 5.06 -6.47 -21.27
C SER A 101 5.80 -7.20 -20.16
N PHE A 102 5.13 -8.14 -19.49
CA PHE A 102 5.66 -8.92 -18.38
C PHE A 102 5.72 -10.38 -18.75
N THR A 103 6.92 -10.95 -18.71
CA THR A 103 7.14 -12.39 -18.77
C THR A 103 7.40 -12.88 -17.35
N VAL A 104 6.57 -13.82 -16.89
CA VAL A 104 6.64 -14.34 -15.52
C VAL A 104 6.98 -15.83 -15.55
N CYS A 105 8.00 -16.18 -14.78
CA CYS A 105 8.44 -17.53 -14.51
C CYS A 105 8.36 -17.81 -13.00
N THR A 106 7.96 -19.02 -12.64
CA THR A 106 7.96 -19.47 -11.23
C THR A 106 8.68 -20.79 -11.10
N ARG A 107 9.45 -20.96 -10.03
CA ARG A 107 10.06 -22.23 -9.67
C ARG A 107 9.32 -22.85 -8.49
N LYS A 108 8.98 -24.13 -8.60
CA LYS A 108 8.45 -24.93 -7.49
C LYS A 108 9.07 -26.32 -7.54
N ASP A 109 9.62 -26.79 -6.42
CA ASP A 109 10.29 -28.09 -6.30
C ASP A 109 11.41 -28.25 -7.36
N GLY A 110 12.15 -27.16 -7.62
CA GLY A 110 13.22 -27.12 -8.62
C GLY A 110 12.75 -27.09 -10.08
N LYS A 111 11.44 -27.09 -10.36
CA LYS A 111 10.90 -27.06 -11.73
C LYS A 111 10.39 -25.68 -12.09
N TRP A 112 10.84 -25.17 -13.22
CA TRP A 112 10.41 -23.90 -13.77
C TRP A 112 9.12 -24.02 -14.57
N LYS A 113 8.25 -23.02 -14.43
CA LYS A 113 7.05 -22.82 -15.25
C LYS A 113 7.05 -21.39 -15.76
N GLN A 114 6.76 -21.20 -17.03
CA GLN A 114 6.57 -19.89 -17.64
C GLN A 114 5.10 -19.71 -18.02
N TYR A 115 4.51 -18.60 -17.62
CA TYR A 115 3.12 -18.27 -17.93
C TYR A 115 3.02 -17.52 -19.25
N GLN A 116 1.79 -17.36 -19.76
CA GLN A 116 1.56 -16.40 -20.83
C GLN A 116 1.87 -14.99 -20.35
N ASP A 117 2.53 -14.22 -21.21
CA ASP A 117 2.83 -12.82 -20.93
C ASP A 117 1.54 -12.01 -20.70
N PHE A 118 1.66 -10.97 -19.88
CA PHE A 118 0.62 -9.96 -19.74
C PHE A 118 1.21 -8.56 -19.94
N GLN A 119 0.33 -7.57 -20.04
CA GLN A 119 0.74 -6.20 -20.29
C GLN A 119 0.10 -5.24 -19.29
N MET A 120 0.79 -4.13 -19.05
CA MET A 120 0.23 -2.92 -18.47
C MET A 120 0.39 -1.76 -19.46
N MET A 121 -0.53 -0.80 -19.41
CA MET A 121 -0.46 0.42 -20.21
C MET A 121 0.08 1.56 -19.35
N VAL A 122 0.95 2.40 -19.92
CA VAL A 122 1.40 3.62 -19.26
C VAL A 122 0.58 4.80 -19.77
N SER A 123 -0.16 5.44 -18.87
CA SER A 123 -0.99 6.61 -19.14
C SER A 123 -0.15 7.78 -19.68
N PRO A 124 -0.67 8.58 -20.63
CA PRO A 124 -0.07 9.87 -20.99
C PRO A 124 -0.29 10.95 -19.92
N TYR A 125 -1.18 10.72 -18.95
CA TYR A 125 -1.50 11.62 -17.85
C TYR A 125 -0.83 11.15 -16.56
N ARG A 126 -0.17 12.09 -15.89
CA ARG A 126 0.45 11.89 -14.56
C ARG A 126 -0.57 12.09 -13.44
N LEU A 127 -0.24 11.58 -12.25
CA LEU A 127 -0.95 11.89 -11.01
C LEU A 127 -0.22 13.04 -10.31
N GLU A 128 -0.88 14.17 -10.09
CA GLU A 128 -0.30 15.30 -9.35
C GLU A 128 -0.55 15.21 -7.84
N ASP A 129 -1.42 14.29 -7.41
CA ASP A 129 -1.76 14.07 -6.01
C ASP A 129 -0.56 13.48 -5.25
N TYR A 130 -0.28 14.00 -4.05
CA TYR A 130 0.79 13.45 -3.21
C TYR A 130 0.57 11.98 -2.85
N GLY A 131 -0.66 11.60 -2.47
CA GLY A 131 -0.83 10.30 -1.86
C GLY A 131 -2.21 9.97 -1.31
N LEU A 132 -2.24 8.87 -0.57
CA LEU A 132 -3.43 8.35 0.11
C LEU A 132 -3.33 8.62 1.61
N THR A 133 -4.42 9.07 2.22
CA THR A 133 -4.56 9.13 3.69
C THR A 133 -5.44 7.99 4.16
N TYR A 134 -5.02 7.28 5.19
CA TYR A 134 -5.78 6.16 5.74
C TYR A 134 -5.56 6.00 7.25
N ARG A 135 -6.39 5.15 7.86
CA ARG A 135 -6.35 4.87 9.30
C ARG A 135 -5.83 3.46 9.55
N ARG A 136 -4.96 3.31 10.54
CA ARG A 136 -4.69 2.02 11.19
C ARG A 136 -5.42 2.00 12.52
N ILE A 137 -6.32 1.03 12.68
CA ILE A 137 -7.13 0.86 13.88
C ILE A 137 -7.17 -0.64 14.16
N ALA A 138 -6.88 -1.04 15.40
CA ALA A 138 -7.06 -2.42 15.83
C ALA A 138 -8.55 -2.82 15.74
N PRO A 139 -8.86 -4.10 15.45
CA PRO A 139 -10.24 -4.57 15.48
C PRO A 139 -10.81 -4.44 16.91
N GLY A 140 -11.89 -3.66 17.06
CA GLY A 140 -12.48 -3.24 18.34
C GLY A 140 -12.39 -1.73 18.50
N TYR A 141 -13.51 -1.04 18.75
CA TYR A 141 -13.56 0.43 18.92
C TYR A 141 -12.97 0.88 20.28
N GLU A 142 -11.84 0.31 20.66
CA GLU A 142 -11.19 0.57 21.94
C GLU A 142 -10.28 1.79 21.81
N VAL A 143 -10.26 2.62 22.87
CA VAL A 143 -9.27 3.68 22.99
C VAL A 143 -7.99 3.01 23.51
N GLY A 144 -6.99 2.91 22.65
CA GLY A 144 -5.75 2.16 22.88
C GLY A 144 -5.47 1.17 21.76
N GLY A 145 -4.18 0.93 21.45
CA GLY A 145 -3.77 -0.12 20.52
C GLY A 145 -3.08 0.34 19.24
N ASN A 146 -2.25 1.39 19.29
CA ASN A 146 -1.46 1.91 18.16
C ASN A 146 -2.34 2.43 17.02
N ILE A 147 -3.38 3.20 17.37
CA ILE A 147 -4.22 3.89 16.41
C ILE A 147 -3.44 5.05 15.78
N GLY A 148 -3.62 5.25 14.48
CA GLY A 148 -3.01 6.38 13.78
C GLY A 148 -3.67 6.72 12.45
N ILE A 149 -3.51 7.98 12.05
CA ILE A 149 -3.77 8.49 10.71
C ILE A 149 -2.41 8.54 10.01
N TYR A 150 -2.32 7.89 8.86
CA TYR A 150 -1.11 7.79 8.07
C TYR A 150 -1.39 8.36 6.68
N GLN A 151 -0.37 8.94 6.08
CA GLN A 151 -0.33 9.23 4.66
C GLN A 151 0.74 8.38 4.01
N ARG A 152 0.46 7.95 2.79
CA ARG A 152 1.40 7.20 1.97
C ARG A 152 1.53 7.88 0.62
N ASP A 153 2.76 8.12 0.22
CA ASP A 153 3.11 8.62 -1.10
C ASP A 153 2.65 7.60 -2.16
N ILE A 154 1.96 8.04 -3.22
CA ILE A 154 1.51 7.13 -4.29
C ILE A 154 2.60 6.86 -5.33
N HIS A 155 3.64 7.69 -5.35
CA HIS A 155 4.80 7.54 -6.22
C HIS A 155 5.84 6.59 -5.60
N THR A 156 5.79 6.36 -4.29
CA THR A 156 6.69 5.43 -3.60
C THR A 156 5.92 4.50 -2.65
N PHE A 157 6.64 3.80 -1.78
CA PHE A 157 6.06 3.06 -0.67
C PHE A 157 6.16 3.84 0.66
N ASP A 158 6.68 5.07 0.61
CA ASP A 158 6.97 5.85 1.79
C ASP A 158 5.70 6.23 2.51
N GLU A 159 5.73 6.05 3.81
CA GLU A 159 4.62 6.30 4.69
C GLU A 159 5.06 7.17 5.84
N THR A 160 4.24 8.16 6.15
CA THR A 160 4.46 9.05 7.28
C THR A 160 3.19 9.10 8.13
N ALA A 161 3.37 9.06 9.44
CA ALA A 161 2.27 9.29 10.36
C ALA A 161 1.89 10.78 10.37
N ILE A 162 0.62 11.08 10.13
CA ILE A 162 0.05 12.43 10.35
C ILE A 162 -0.23 12.63 11.83
N MET A 163 -0.82 11.62 12.47
CA MET A 163 -1.19 11.66 13.88
C MET A 163 -1.26 10.24 14.44
N THR A 164 -0.61 10.01 15.59
CA THR A 164 -0.63 8.74 16.31
C THR A 164 -1.18 8.94 17.72
N GLU A 165 -1.59 7.84 18.35
CA GLU A 165 -2.03 7.83 19.74
C GLU A 165 -1.02 8.47 20.70
N THR A 166 0.28 8.33 20.45
CA THR A 166 1.34 8.96 21.26
C THR A 166 1.26 10.48 21.29
N ALA A 167 0.74 11.12 20.24
CA ALA A 167 0.54 12.57 20.22
C ALA A 167 -0.68 12.99 21.06
N LEU A 168 -1.60 12.08 21.34
CA LEU A 168 -2.85 12.34 22.06
C LEU A 168 -3.23 11.13 22.97
N PRO A 169 -2.46 10.87 24.04
CA PRO A 169 -2.66 9.68 24.88
C PRO A 169 -4.08 9.62 25.46
N GLY A 170 -4.74 8.47 25.32
CA GLY A 170 -6.10 8.26 25.83
C GLY A 170 -7.20 9.04 25.11
N ARG A 171 -6.91 9.63 23.94
CA ARG A 171 -7.89 10.38 23.14
C ARG A 171 -8.14 9.69 21.80
N CYS A 172 -9.36 9.83 21.28
CA CYS A 172 -9.75 9.26 20.00
C CYS A 172 -9.82 10.34 18.92
N PHE A 173 -9.12 10.14 17.80
CA PHE A 173 -9.11 11.02 16.62
C PHE A 173 -9.57 10.31 15.34
N ASN A 174 -10.42 9.28 15.49
CA ASN A 174 -10.86 8.42 14.39
C ASN A 174 -11.73 9.16 13.36
N CYS A 175 -12.44 10.20 13.77
CA CYS A 175 -13.35 10.93 12.89
C CYS A 175 -12.63 12.11 12.25
N HIS A 176 -12.27 11.97 10.98
CA HIS A 176 -11.79 13.08 10.17
C HIS A 176 -12.31 12.94 8.74
N THR A 177 -12.44 14.07 8.04
CA THR A 177 -12.82 14.10 6.63
C THR A 177 -12.22 15.33 5.97
N ALA A 178 -11.66 15.14 4.78
CA ALA A 178 -11.25 16.23 3.90
C ALA A 178 -12.40 16.59 2.96
N ASN A 179 -12.63 17.88 2.77
CA ASN A 179 -13.61 18.39 1.82
C ASN A 179 -13.10 18.13 0.40
N ARG A 180 -13.73 17.17 -0.31
CA ARG A 180 -13.38 16.81 -1.69
C ARG A 180 -11.88 16.59 -1.88
N THR A 181 -11.28 15.82 -0.97
CA THR A 181 -9.85 15.45 -0.96
C THR A 181 -8.86 16.63 -0.86
N ASP A 182 -9.30 17.86 -0.55
CA ASP A 182 -8.41 18.99 -0.31
C ASP A 182 -7.86 18.96 1.12
N ALA A 183 -6.56 18.69 1.26
CA ALA A 183 -5.88 18.65 2.55
C ALA A 183 -5.91 19.98 3.31
N ARG A 184 -6.17 21.11 2.64
CA ARG A 184 -6.29 22.45 3.26
C ARG A 184 -7.67 22.70 3.85
N GLN A 185 -8.60 21.78 3.63
CA GLN A 185 -9.99 21.85 4.06
C GLN A 185 -10.40 20.53 4.71
N LEU A 186 -10.15 20.37 6.01
CA LEU A 186 -10.49 19.15 6.71
C LEU A 186 -11.12 19.43 8.07
N THR A 187 -11.93 18.51 8.54
CA THR A 187 -12.39 18.49 9.94
C THR A 187 -11.85 17.24 10.61
N CYS A 188 -11.35 17.36 11.84
CA CYS A 188 -10.90 16.24 12.66
C CYS A 188 -11.47 16.39 14.07
N GLN A 189 -12.16 15.37 14.57
CA GLN A 189 -12.71 15.35 15.91
C GLN A 189 -11.78 14.60 16.85
N ILE A 190 -11.31 15.29 17.88
CA ILE A 190 -10.63 14.67 19.02
C ILE A 190 -11.66 14.49 20.15
N ARG A 191 -11.84 13.25 20.60
CA ARG A 191 -12.68 12.88 21.75
C ARG A 191 -11.79 12.58 22.97
N GLY A 192 -12.23 13.02 24.15
CA GLY A 192 -11.52 12.85 25.41
C GLY A 192 -11.38 14.18 26.15
N GLU A 193 -10.70 14.17 27.30
CA GLU A 193 -10.45 15.37 28.09
C GLU A 193 -9.59 16.38 27.30
N GLY A 194 -10.03 17.64 27.26
CA GLY A 194 -9.43 18.69 26.44
C GLY A 194 -9.56 18.43 24.92
N GLY A 195 -10.50 17.58 24.51
CA GLY A 195 -10.84 17.33 23.11
C GLY A 195 -11.60 18.49 22.48
N GLY A 196 -11.83 18.38 21.17
CA GLY A 196 -12.51 19.41 20.39
C GLY A 196 -12.53 19.05 18.90
N THR A 197 -13.26 19.83 18.12
CA THR A 197 -13.26 19.73 16.66
C THR A 197 -12.19 20.67 16.10
N LEU A 198 -11.18 20.10 15.44
CA LEU A 198 -10.30 20.84 14.54
C LEU A 198 -11.03 21.08 13.23
N ILE A 199 -11.13 22.35 12.83
CA ILE A 199 -11.50 22.75 11.48
C ILE A 199 -10.28 23.39 10.83
N MET A 200 -9.83 22.79 9.73
CA MET A 200 -8.88 23.39 8.82
C MET A 200 -9.64 23.98 7.64
N LYS A 201 -9.42 25.26 7.37
CA LYS A 201 -9.99 25.96 6.22
C LYS A 201 -8.95 26.90 5.65
N ASP A 202 -8.69 26.80 4.35
CA ASP A 202 -7.68 27.60 3.64
C ASP A 202 -6.29 27.52 4.32
N GLY A 203 -5.96 26.33 4.84
CA GLY A 203 -4.71 26.07 5.58
C GLY A 203 -4.66 26.64 7.00
N LYS A 204 -5.70 27.36 7.44
CA LYS A 204 -5.81 27.89 8.81
C LYS A 204 -6.53 26.91 9.70
N GLN A 205 -5.99 26.70 10.89
CA GLN A 205 -6.56 25.81 11.90
C GLN A 205 -7.40 26.61 12.91
N GLN A 206 -8.59 26.12 13.20
CA GLN A 206 -9.46 26.61 14.27
C GLN A 206 -9.90 25.42 15.12
N TRP A 207 -9.79 25.57 16.43
CA TRP A 207 -10.30 24.60 17.41
C TRP A 207 -11.63 25.08 17.96
N ILE A 208 -12.61 24.19 17.96
CA ILE A 208 -13.95 24.46 18.49
C ILE A 208 -14.23 23.41 19.55
N ASP A 209 -14.48 23.86 20.77
CA ASP A 209 -15.02 23.03 21.83
C ASP A 209 -16.54 23.22 21.84
N THR A 210 -17.27 22.14 21.58
CA THR A 210 -18.75 22.10 21.60
C THR A 210 -19.29 21.59 22.94
N LYS A 211 -18.43 21.41 23.95
CA LYS A 211 -18.84 21.05 25.30
C LYS A 211 -19.67 22.18 25.90
N THR A 212 -20.85 21.80 26.39
CA THR A 212 -21.76 22.67 27.15
C THR A 212 -22.15 21.94 28.42
N ASP A 213 -22.82 22.64 29.34
CA ASP A 213 -23.36 22.01 30.56
C ASP A 213 -24.35 20.86 30.25
N SER A 214 -24.90 20.81 29.02
CA SER A 214 -25.82 19.78 28.54
C SER A 214 -25.18 18.72 27.64
N THR A 215 -23.95 18.91 27.16
CA THR A 215 -23.22 17.97 26.30
C THR A 215 -21.95 17.47 27.00
N LYS A 216 -21.94 16.19 27.38
CA LYS A 216 -20.85 15.61 28.22
C LYS A 216 -19.49 15.52 27.52
N LEU A 217 -19.46 15.57 26.19
CA LEU A 217 -18.25 15.56 25.35
C LEU A 217 -18.46 16.48 24.14
N PRO A 218 -17.38 16.99 23.50
CA PRO A 218 -17.50 17.71 22.25
C PRO A 218 -18.15 16.79 21.19
N GLU A 219 -19.37 17.12 20.78
CA GLU A 219 -20.08 16.40 19.73
C GLU A 219 -19.56 16.82 18.37
N ALA A 220 -19.48 15.86 17.44
CA ALA A 220 -19.08 16.12 16.07
C ALA A 220 -20.06 17.12 15.44
N MET A 221 -19.56 18.24 14.90
CA MET A 221 -20.42 19.16 14.19
C MET A 221 -21.06 18.47 12.97
N PRO A 222 -22.38 18.60 12.76
CA PRO A 222 -23.02 18.09 11.57
C PRO A 222 -22.47 18.86 10.37
N THR A 223 -21.61 18.22 9.58
CA THR A 223 -21.23 18.73 8.27
C THR A 223 -22.49 18.67 7.40
N GLY A 224 -23.03 19.85 7.06
CA GLY A 224 -24.24 20.02 6.25
C GLY A 224 -24.06 19.60 4.78
N ILE A 225 -23.56 18.41 4.52
CA ILE A 225 -23.48 17.78 3.21
C ILE A 225 -24.54 16.68 3.20
N ARG A 226 -25.50 16.81 2.27
CA ARG A 226 -26.56 15.82 2.04
C ARG A 226 -25.97 14.40 2.04
N LYS A 227 -26.58 13.52 2.84
CA LYS A 227 -26.37 12.06 2.90
C LYS A 227 -25.79 11.50 1.59
N ALA A 228 -24.48 11.31 1.53
CA ALA A 228 -23.90 10.27 0.72
C ALA A 228 -23.80 9.04 1.63
N ILE A 229 -24.86 8.23 1.60
CA ILE A 229 -24.84 6.88 2.14
C ILE A 229 -23.78 6.14 1.33
N MET A 230 -22.58 5.99 1.89
CA MET A 230 -21.61 5.04 1.37
C MET A 230 -22.14 3.65 1.72
N TRP A 231 -22.80 3.04 0.74
CA TRP A 231 -23.16 1.63 0.76
C TRP A 231 -21.87 0.81 0.96
N LEU A 232 -21.68 0.28 2.17
CA LEU A 232 -20.88 -0.92 2.33
C LEU A 232 -21.66 -2.06 1.64
N MET A 233 -21.29 -2.38 0.40
CA MET A 233 -21.56 -3.70 -0.16
C MET A 233 -20.68 -4.69 0.61
N LEU A 234 -21.25 -5.29 1.64
CA LEU A 234 -20.79 -6.57 2.15
C LEU A 234 -21.47 -7.68 1.33
N PRO A 235 -20.73 -8.52 0.59
CA PRO A 235 -21.22 -9.84 0.31
C PRO A 235 -20.96 -10.71 1.55
N MET A 236 -22.00 -10.93 2.35
CA MET A 236 -22.14 -12.20 3.07
C MET A 236 -22.58 -13.24 2.02
N PRO A 237 -22.09 -14.50 2.07
CA PRO A 237 -22.41 -15.39 3.18
C PRO A 237 -21.22 -16.23 3.68
N PHE A 238 -21.23 -16.64 4.94
CA PHE A 238 -21.34 -18.06 5.30
C PHE A 238 -21.47 -18.24 6.82
N THR A 239 -22.27 -19.25 7.12
CA THR A 239 -22.68 -19.83 8.39
C THR A 239 -21.54 -20.19 9.35
N SER A 240 -21.68 -19.88 10.63
CA SER A 240 -22.09 -20.86 11.65
C SER A 240 -21.95 -20.23 13.04
N VAL A 241 -22.96 -20.50 13.86
CA VAL A 241 -23.13 -20.03 15.23
C VAL A 241 -22.31 -20.95 16.15
N SER A 242 -21.47 -20.40 17.02
CA SER A 242 -21.26 -20.99 18.34
C SER A 242 -20.95 -19.90 19.38
N SER A 243 -21.74 -20.00 20.44
CA SER A 243 -21.83 -19.16 21.63
C SER A 243 -20.56 -19.12 22.46
N TRP A 244 -20.20 -17.92 22.94
CA TRP A 244 -19.46 -17.78 24.20
C TRP A 244 -20.03 -16.59 24.99
N GLU A 245 -20.72 -16.92 26.08
CA GLU A 245 -21.00 -16.01 27.19
C GLU A 245 -19.70 -15.74 27.94
N LEU A 246 -19.41 -14.46 28.22
CA LEU A 246 -18.43 -14.06 29.22
C LEU A 246 -19.13 -13.16 30.23
N THR A 247 -19.45 -13.78 31.35
CA THR A 247 -19.97 -13.16 32.55
C THR A 247 -18.93 -12.26 33.19
N SER A 248 -19.41 -11.14 33.71
CA SER A 248 -18.67 -10.12 34.47
C SER A 248 -18.03 -10.67 35.75
N ARG A 249 -16.79 -10.28 36.01
CA ARG A 249 -16.32 -9.85 37.33
C ARG A 249 -15.38 -8.66 37.18
#